data_AF-A0A356X3A2-F1
#
_entry.id   AF-A0A356X3A2-F1
#
_cell.length_a   1.000
_cell.length_b   1.000
_cell.length_c   1.000
_cell.angle_alpha   90.00
_cell.angle_beta   90.00
_cell.angle_gamma   90.00
#
_symmetry.space_group_name_H-M   'P 1'
#
loop_
_entity.id
_entity.type
_entity.pdbx_description
1 polymer ?
#
loop_
_entity_poly.entity_id
_entity_poly.type
_entity_poly.pdbx_seq_one_letter_code
_entity_poly.pdbx_strand_id
1 'polypeptide(L)'
;MAELNKYSKQVTQDDSQPAAQAMLHAIGLDDEDLQKPLIGVASTGYEGNPCNMHLNDLAFHVKKGIEHAEMNGLIFNTIGI
;
A
#
# COMPACT_ATOMS: atom_id res chain seq x y z
N MET A 1 -1.92 -15.09 18.02
CA MET A 1 -1.73 -13.69 17.58
C MET A 1 -2.95 -13.28 16.76
N ALA A 2 -3.31 -12.00 16.75
CA ALA A 2 -4.40 -11.52 15.91
C ALA A 2 -3.97 -11.54 14.43
N GLU A 3 -4.87 -11.97 13.54
CA GLU A 3 -4.67 -11.90 12.09
C GLU A 3 -4.64 -10.42 11.65
N LEU A 4 -3.59 -10.01 10.95
CA LEU A 4 -3.33 -8.60 10.63
C LEU A 4 -3.88 -8.17 9.25
N ASN A 5 -4.19 -9.11 8.36
CA ASN A 5 -4.61 -8.87 6.97
C ASN A 5 -6.14 -9.03 6.78
N LYS A 6 -6.94 -8.70 7.81
CA LYS A 6 -8.40 -8.90 7.86
C LYS A 6 -9.15 -8.49 6.58
N TYR A 7 -8.75 -7.38 5.97
CA TYR A 7 -9.36 -6.83 4.76
C TYR A 7 -8.63 -7.28 3.49
N SER A 8 -7.31 -7.20 3.45
CA SER A 8 -6.54 -7.52 2.25
C SER A 8 -6.62 -9.00 1.86
N LYS A 9 -6.87 -9.92 2.81
CA LYS A 9 -7.09 -11.34 2.51
C LYS A 9 -8.24 -11.60 1.53
N GLN A 10 -9.23 -10.70 1.47
CA GLN A 10 -10.32 -10.81 0.50
C GLN A 10 -9.84 -10.73 -0.94
N VAL A 11 -8.74 -10.02 -1.23
CA VAL A 11 -8.21 -9.85 -2.61
C VAL A 11 -6.90 -10.59 -2.83
N THR A 12 -6.28 -11.11 -1.77
CA THR A 12 -4.98 -11.81 -1.81
C THR A 12 -5.08 -13.32 -1.62
N GLN A 13 -6.17 -13.82 -1.00
CA GLN A 13 -6.29 -15.23 -0.59
C GLN A 13 -7.64 -15.87 -0.96
N ASP A 14 -8.53 -15.13 -1.62
CA ASP A 14 -9.81 -15.66 -2.12
C ASP A 14 -9.62 -16.26 -3.52
N ASP A 15 -9.72 -17.58 -3.62
CA ASP A 15 -9.60 -18.33 -4.88
C ASP A 15 -10.65 -17.93 -5.93
N SER A 16 -11.75 -17.29 -5.52
CA SER A 16 -12.75 -16.76 -6.45
C SER A 16 -12.33 -15.43 -7.10
N GLN A 17 -11.21 -14.83 -6.66
CA GLN A 17 -10.71 -13.54 -7.14
C GLN A 17 -9.30 -13.62 -7.77
N PRO A 18 -9.06 -14.51 -8.75
CA PRO A 18 -7.72 -14.67 -9.35
C PRO A 18 -7.27 -13.42 -10.14
N ALA A 19 -8.21 -12.62 -10.66
CA ALA A 19 -7.88 -11.37 -11.35
C ALA A 19 -7.31 -10.30 -10.40
N ALA A 20 -7.76 -10.27 -9.13
CA ALA A 20 -7.23 -9.35 -8.13
C ALA A 20 -5.78 -9.73 -7.78
N GLN A 21 -5.52 -11.01 -7.57
CA GLN A 21 -4.19 -11.55 -7.31
C GLN A 21 -3.23 -11.26 -8.48
N ALA A 22 -3.69 -11.45 -9.73
CA ALA A 22 -2.90 -11.13 -10.92
C ALA A 22 -2.48 -9.65 -11.00
N MET A 23 -3.36 -8.72 -10.63
CA MET A 23 -3.01 -7.30 -10.57
C MET A 23 -1.99 -6.99 -9.47
N LEU A 24 -2.09 -7.67 -8.32
CA LEU A 24 -1.13 -7.53 -7.22
C LEU A 24 0.25 -8.08 -7.59
N HIS A 25 0.32 -9.19 -8.33
CA HIS A 25 1.57 -9.65 -8.91
C HIS A 25 2.14 -8.68 -9.95
N ALA A 26 1.29 -8.08 -10.78
CA ALA A 26 1.73 -7.13 -11.80
C ALA A 26 2.37 -5.86 -11.22
N ILE A 27 2.03 -5.48 -9.97
CA ILE A 27 2.69 -4.38 -9.25
C ILE A 27 3.92 -4.82 -8.42
N GLY A 28 4.29 -6.10 -8.49
CA GLY A 28 5.53 -6.63 -7.95
C GLY A 28 5.41 -7.39 -6.61
N LEU A 29 4.21 -7.72 -6.15
CA LEU A 29 4.04 -8.57 -4.95
C LEU A 29 4.18 -10.05 -5.31
N ASP A 30 4.87 -10.83 -4.49
CA ASP A 30 4.97 -12.28 -4.63
C ASP A 30 3.98 -13.02 -3.70
N ASP A 31 4.00 -14.36 -3.75
CA ASP A 31 3.09 -15.20 -2.94
C ASP A 31 3.27 -14.99 -1.43
N GLU A 32 4.48 -14.66 -0.97
CA GLU A 32 4.78 -14.37 0.43
C GLU A 32 4.22 -13.00 0.83
N ASP A 33 4.34 -12.02 -0.05
CA ASP A 33 3.74 -10.70 0.12
C ASP A 33 2.22 -10.76 0.18
N LEU A 34 1.56 -11.64 -0.57
CA LEU A 34 0.11 -11.82 -0.50
C LEU A 34 -0.37 -12.33 0.87
N GLN A 35 0.53 -12.83 1.72
CA GLN A 35 0.22 -13.17 3.11
C GLN A 35 0.30 -11.96 4.06
N LYS A 36 0.99 -10.89 3.65
CA LYS A 36 1.23 -9.71 4.48
C LYS A 36 0.05 -8.72 4.43
N PRO A 37 -0.16 -7.91 5.47
CA PRO A 37 -1.10 -6.80 5.42
C PRO A 37 -0.77 -5.80 4.31
N LEU A 38 -1.79 -5.32 3.60
CA LEU A 38 -1.67 -4.20 2.66
C LEU A 38 -1.98 -2.89 3.38
N ILE A 39 -1.04 -1.95 3.36
CA ILE A 39 -1.14 -0.64 4.00
C ILE A 39 -1.20 0.44 2.93
N GLY A 40 -2.35 1.10 2.81
CA GLY A 40 -2.50 2.27 1.95
C GLY A 40 -1.85 3.50 2.56
N VAL A 41 -0.95 4.16 1.82
CA VAL A 41 -0.30 5.40 2.22
C VAL A 41 -0.87 6.55 1.39
N ALA A 42 -1.83 7.28 1.98
CA ALA A 42 -2.51 8.38 1.32
C ALA A 42 -1.68 9.68 1.42
N SER A 43 -1.09 10.12 0.32
CA SER A 43 -0.39 11.41 0.23
C SER A 43 -1.31 12.52 -0.30
N THR A 44 -1.21 13.71 0.29
CA THR A 44 -1.83 14.94 -0.22
C THR A 44 -0.79 15.87 -0.87
N GLY A 45 0.32 15.32 -1.37
CA GLY A 45 1.41 16.09 -1.94
C GLY A 45 1.14 16.59 -3.36
N TYR A 46 1.26 17.90 -3.57
CA TYR A 46 1.17 18.59 -4.85
C TYR A 46 1.98 19.89 -4.82
N GLU A 47 2.39 20.36 -6.00
CA GLU A 47 3.38 21.45 -6.13
C GLU A 47 2.79 22.86 -5.89
N GLY A 48 1.46 22.97 -5.84
CA GLY A 48 0.75 24.26 -5.76
C GLY A 48 0.68 24.87 -4.37
N ASN A 49 1.11 24.16 -3.32
CA ASN A 49 1.04 24.66 -1.94
C ASN A 49 2.29 24.23 -1.13
N PRO A 50 3.01 25.19 -0.50
CA PRO A 50 4.19 24.89 0.28
C PRO A 50 3.93 23.97 1.49
N CYS A 51 2.70 23.93 2.01
CA CYS A 51 2.30 23.03 3.09
C CYS A 51 2.30 21.55 2.68
N ASN A 52 2.20 21.27 1.37
CA ASN A 52 1.93 19.92 0.85
C ASN A 52 3.00 19.44 -0.13
N MET A 53 3.76 20.32 -0.76
CA MET A 53 4.72 19.96 -1.82
C MET A 53 5.74 18.88 -1.43
N HIS A 54 6.05 18.73 -0.14
CA HIS A 54 7.01 17.75 0.36
C HIS A 54 6.40 16.40 0.79
N LEU A 55 5.07 16.23 0.73
CA LEU A 55 4.41 15.06 1.31
C LEU A 55 4.61 13.77 0.51
N ASN A 56 4.91 13.86 -0.80
CA ASN A 56 5.23 12.68 -1.60
C ASN A 56 6.56 12.05 -1.17
N ASP A 57 7.57 12.86 -0.83
CA ASP A 57 8.84 12.37 -0.29
C ASP A 57 8.62 11.69 1.07
N LEU A 58 7.78 12.29 1.92
CA LEU A 58 7.42 11.71 3.21
C LEU A 58 6.69 10.36 3.04
N ALA A 59 5.82 10.23 2.04
CA ALA A 59 5.14 8.97 1.73
C ALA A 59 6.13 7.84 1.38
N PHE A 60 7.21 8.13 0.67
CA PHE A 60 8.27 7.15 0.41
C PHE A 60 8.99 6.71 1.70
N HIS A 61 9.23 7.61 2.65
CA HIS A 61 9.80 7.25 3.95
C HIS A 61 8.85 6.39 4.78
N VAL A 62 7.55 6.70 4.76
CA VAL A 62 6.51 5.90 5.42
C VAL A 62 6.46 4.50 4.81
N LYS A 63 6.47 4.38 3.48
CA LYS A 63 6.50 3.09 2.78
C LYS A 63 7.69 2.23 3.21
N LYS A 64 8.90 2.80 3.27
CA LYS A 64 10.09 2.08 3.75
C LYS A 64 9.93 1.56 5.19
N GLY A 65 9.32 2.36 6.07
CA GLY A 65 9.04 1.94 7.45
C GLY A 65 8.04 0.78 7.54
N ILE A 66 7.04 0.76 6.65
CA ILE A 66 6.06 -0.34 6.54
C ILE A 66 6.76 -1.62 6.04
N GLU A 67 7.59 -1.51 5.00
CA GLU A 67 8.33 -2.64 4.43
C GLU A 67 9.33 -3.23 5.45
N HIS A 68 10.04 -2.40 6.21
CA HIS A 68 10.90 -2.86 7.31
C HIS A 68 10.16 -3.59 8.44
N ALA A 69 8.84 -3.38 8.53
CA ALA A 69 7.98 -4.07 9.50
C ALA A 69 7.30 -5.30 8.89
N GLU A 70 7.81 -5.81 7.76
CA GLU A 70 7.31 -7.01 7.06
C GLU A 70 5.84 -6.86 6.60
N MET A 71 5.48 -5.67 6.10
CA MET A 71 4.16 -5.34 5.54
C MET A 71 4.28 -4.67 4.16
N ASN A 72 3.20 -4.64 3.38
CA ASN A 72 3.22 -4.08 2.03
C ASN A 72 2.69 -2.64 2.02
N GLY A 73 3.53 -1.67 1.65
CA GLY A 73 3.13 -0.26 1.52
C GLY A 73 2.74 0.12 0.09
N LEU A 74 1.49 0.56 -0.09
CA LEU A 74 0.96 1.03 -1.38
C LEU A 74 0.62 2.52 -1.30
N ILE A 75 1.42 3.36 -1.95
CA ILE A 75 1.22 4.81 -1.97
C ILE A 75 0.14 5.16 -3.00
N PHE A 76 -0.78 6.03 -2.61
CA PHE A 76 -1.74 6.68 -3.51
C PHE A 76 -1.93 8.14 -3.09
N ASN A 77 -2.56 8.95 -3.96
CA ASN A 77 -2.69 10.38 -3.74
C ASN A 77 -4.16 10.84 -3.66
N THR A 78 -4.38 11.93 -2.93
CA THR A 78 -5.63 12.69 -2.93
C THR A 78 -5.35 14.19 -3.00
N ILE A 79 -6.39 14.99 -3.25
CA ILE A 79 -6.29 16.44 -3.46
C ILE A 79 -5.96 17.22 -2.18
N GLY A 80 -5.39 18.42 -2.36
CA GLY A 80 -5.22 19.46 -1.33
C GLY A 80 -5.69 20.83 -1.85
N ILE A 81 -5.80 21.82 -0.96
CA ILE A 81 -6.22 23.20 -1.27
C ILE A 81 -5.04 24.14 -1.07
#